data_AF-A0A2D4JKW1-F1
#
_entry.id   AF-A0A2D4JKW1-F1
#
_cell.length_a   1.000
_cell.length_b   1.000
_cell.length_c   1.000
_cell.angle_alpha   90.00
_cell.angle_beta   90.00
_cell.angle_gamma   90.00
#
_symmetry.space_group_name_H-M   'P 1'
#
loop_
_entity.id
_entity.type
_entity.pdbx_description
1 polymer ?
#
loop_
_entity_poly.entity_id
_entity_poly.type
_entity_poly.pdbx_seq_one_letter_code
_entity_poly.pdbx_strand_id
1 'polypeptide(L)'
;MEEGLNRELCEELGSGAASLHLAEKDYLSSHASEQPQRVVMHFYAKQLSLEEFRMVEEGAIQAKDHGFEVMGLIRVPLYILRDGVGGLPMFLSNTFIGNAREQLIHALDTLQLMPAEQLQKAIRIAQKRH
;
A
#
# COMPACT_ATOMS: atom_id res chain seq x y z
N MET A 1 1.73 -18.59 -5.07
CA MET A 1 1.88 -17.18 -5.52
C MET A 1 2.95 -16.47 -4.71
N GLU A 2 3.08 -16.85 -3.45
CA GLU A 2 3.88 -16.28 -2.38
C GLU A 2 5.38 -16.32 -2.69
N GLU A 3 5.90 -17.40 -3.31
CA GLU A 3 7.31 -17.47 -3.71
C GLU A 3 7.69 -16.36 -4.69
N GLY A 4 6.83 -16.12 -5.70
CA GLY A 4 7.03 -15.04 -6.67
C GLY A 4 6.94 -13.67 -6.00
N LEU A 5 5.92 -13.45 -5.17
CA LEU A 5 5.74 -12.21 -4.41
C LEU A 5 6.94 -11.89 -3.51
N ASN A 6 7.44 -12.87 -2.76
CA ASN A 6 8.58 -12.68 -1.88
C ASN A 6 9.87 -12.40 -2.65
N ARG A 7 10.04 -12.99 -3.85
CA ARG A 7 11.16 -12.65 -4.73
C ARG A 7 11.08 -11.19 -5.17
N GLU A 8 9.93 -10.73 -5.69
CA GLU A 8 9.75 -9.34 -6.12
C GLU A 8 10.00 -8.36 -4.97
N LEU A 9 9.46 -8.63 -3.78
CA LEU A 9 9.70 -7.78 -2.60
C LEU A 9 11.19 -7.68 -2.22
N CYS A 10 11.98 -8.73 -2.41
CA CYS A 10 13.43 -8.67 -2.20
C CYS A 10 14.15 -7.81 -3.24
N GLU A 11 13.68 -7.78 -4.49
CA GLU A 11 14.24 -6.94 -5.56
C GLU A 11 13.90 -5.45 -5.31
N GLU A 12 12.66 -5.16 -4.89
CA GLU A 12 12.14 -3.82 -4.65
C GLU A 12 12.54 -3.20 -3.30
N LEU A 13 12.64 -4.02 -2.23
CA LEU A 13 12.86 -3.55 -0.85
C LEU A 13 14.21 -3.99 -0.25
N GLY A 14 15.00 -4.76 -1.00
CA GLY A 14 16.35 -5.17 -0.60
C GLY A 14 16.36 -6.09 0.63
N SER A 15 17.43 -5.99 1.44
CA SER A 15 17.64 -6.86 2.60
C SER A 15 16.56 -6.72 3.69
N GLY A 16 15.87 -5.58 3.76
CA GLY A 16 14.78 -5.34 4.70
C GLY A 16 13.57 -6.26 4.47
N ALA A 17 13.36 -6.71 3.23
CA ALA A 17 12.26 -7.62 2.88
C ALA A 17 12.39 -9.02 3.48
N ALA A 18 13.58 -9.43 3.95
CA ALA A 18 13.77 -10.72 4.61
C ALA A 18 12.88 -10.90 5.85
N SER A 19 12.56 -9.81 6.54
CA SER A 19 11.65 -9.80 7.71
C SER A 19 10.15 -9.90 7.32
N LEU A 20 9.80 -9.58 6.07
CA LEU A 20 8.42 -9.52 5.62
C LEU A 20 7.82 -10.88 5.32
N HIS A 21 8.62 -11.88 4.91
CA HIS A 21 8.19 -13.16 4.34
C HIS A 21 6.66 -13.42 4.34
N LEU A 22 5.99 -13.10 3.23
CA LEU A 22 4.55 -13.20 3.10
C LEU A 22 4.11 -14.64 2.87
N ALA A 23 3.06 -15.05 3.57
CA ALA A 23 2.45 -16.38 3.47
C ALA A 23 0.95 -16.27 3.14
N GLU A 24 0.30 -17.41 2.90
CA GLU A 24 -1.12 -17.47 2.56
C GLU A 24 -2.02 -16.78 3.60
N LYS A 25 -1.66 -16.82 4.89
CA LYS A 25 -2.40 -16.13 5.96
C LYS A 25 -2.41 -14.60 5.82
N ASP A 26 -1.47 -14.04 5.07
CA ASP A 26 -1.34 -12.61 4.84
C ASP A 26 -2.14 -12.17 3.58
N TYR A 27 -2.76 -13.11 2.86
CA TYR A 27 -3.60 -12.84 1.69
C TYR A 27 -4.91 -12.17 2.09
N LEU A 28 -5.27 -11.09 1.38
CA LEU A 28 -6.48 -10.31 1.65
C LEU A 28 -7.54 -10.47 0.55
N SER A 29 -7.17 -10.26 -0.71
CA SER A 29 -8.13 -10.28 -1.83
C SER A 29 -7.47 -10.46 -3.19
N SER A 30 -8.30 -10.74 -4.20
CA SER A 30 -7.90 -10.73 -5.61
C SER A 30 -8.88 -9.87 -6.42
N HIS A 31 -8.35 -9.16 -7.41
CA HIS A 31 -9.16 -8.43 -8.37
C HIS A 31 -8.73 -8.79 -9.79
N ALA A 32 -9.68 -9.29 -10.59
CA ALA A 32 -9.46 -9.56 -12.00
C ALA A 32 -9.86 -8.31 -12.81
N SER A 33 -8.95 -7.84 -13.66
CA SER A 33 -9.26 -6.88 -14.71
C SER A 33 -9.13 -7.55 -16.07
N GLU A 34 -10.09 -7.31 -16.97
CA GLU A 34 -10.03 -7.77 -18.36
C GLU A 34 -9.52 -6.69 -19.33
N GLN A 35 -9.40 -5.44 -18.87
CA GLN A 35 -9.00 -4.29 -19.69
C GLN A 35 -8.01 -3.39 -18.93
N PRO A 36 -6.99 -2.83 -19.60
CA PRO A 36 -6.60 -3.05 -21.00
C PRO A 36 -5.93 -4.42 -21.24
N GLN A 37 -5.59 -5.16 -20.19
CA GLN A 37 -4.99 -6.48 -20.24
C GLN A 37 -5.67 -7.41 -19.22
N ARG A 38 -5.64 -8.72 -19.50
CA ARG A 38 -6.14 -9.74 -18.57
C ARG A 38 -5.12 -9.95 -17.45
N VAL A 39 -5.35 -9.30 -16.32
CA VAL A 39 -4.47 -9.35 -15.16
C VAL A 39 -5.31 -9.66 -13.92
N VAL A 40 -4.80 -10.56 -13.07
CA VAL A 40 -5.33 -10.78 -11.72
C VAL A 40 -4.33 -10.19 -10.74
N MET A 41 -4.78 -9.22 -9.95
CA MET A 41 -3.99 -8.56 -8.93
C MET A 41 -4.29 -9.20 -7.58
N HIS A 42 -3.30 -9.84 -6.98
CA HIS A 42 -3.38 -10.46 -5.66
C HIS A 42 -2.84 -9.49 -4.61
N PHE A 43 -3.62 -9.25 -3.57
CA PHE A 43 -3.30 -8.25 -2.55
C PHE A 43 -3.12 -8.90 -1.19
N TYR A 44 -2.02 -8.57 -0.53
CA TYR A 44 -1.60 -9.10 0.77
C TYR A 44 -1.43 -7.94 1.75
N ALA A 45 -1.65 -8.21 3.03
CA ALA A 45 -1.38 -7.28 4.10
C ALA A 45 -0.73 -8.00 5.28
N LYS A 46 0.37 -7.44 5.77
CA LYS A 46 1.10 -7.98 6.93
C LYS A 46 1.35 -6.89 7.95
N GLN A 47 1.00 -7.18 9.20
CA GLN A 47 1.34 -6.34 10.32
C GLN A 47 2.80 -6.57 10.72
N LEU A 48 3.53 -5.47 10.90
CA LEU A 48 4.93 -5.45 11.33
C LEU A 48 5.07 -4.66 12.61
N SER A 49 6.13 -4.93 13.36
CA SER A 49 6.62 -4.01 14.36
C SER A 49 7.16 -2.72 13.70
N LEU A 50 7.25 -1.65 14.48
CA LEU A 50 7.82 -0.39 14.00
C LEU A 50 9.31 -0.53 13.61
N GLU A 51 10.03 -1.43 14.27
CA GLU A 51 11.44 -1.72 13.97
C GLU A 51 11.57 -2.41 12.61
N GLU A 52 10.79 -3.47 12.36
CA GLU A 52 10.74 -4.13 11.04
C GLU A 52 10.35 -3.16 9.94
N PHE A 53 9.36 -2.29 10.19
CA PHE A 53 8.95 -1.27 9.23
C PHE A 53 10.11 -0.32 8.87
N ARG A 54 10.93 0.09 9.85
CA ARG A 54 12.12 0.92 9.60
C ARG A 54 13.23 0.16 8.86
N MET A 55 13.46 -1.10 9.19
CA MET A 55 14.42 -1.94 8.48
C MET A 55 14.06 -2.08 6.99
N VAL A 56 12.77 -2.17 6.67
CA VAL A 56 12.29 -2.17 5.28
C VAL A 56 12.62 -0.85 4.58
N GLU A 57 12.35 0.29 5.23
CA GLU A 57 12.64 1.62 4.66
C GLU A 57 14.15 1.83 4.43
N GLU A 58 14.98 1.40 5.37
CA GLU A 58 16.45 1.47 5.27
C GLU A 58 17.01 0.50 4.21
N GLY A 59 16.40 -0.67 4.05
CA GLY A 59 16.79 -1.64 3.02
C GLY A 59 16.44 -1.17 1.60
N ALA A 60 15.29 -0.52 1.44
CA ALA A 60 14.74 -0.14 0.13
C ALA A 60 15.61 0.87 -0.63
N ILE A 61 16.40 1.70 0.06
CA ILE A 61 17.32 2.65 -0.61
C ILE A 61 18.57 1.97 -1.21
N GLN A 62 18.85 0.73 -0.81
CA GLN A 62 19.94 -0.10 -1.33
C GLN A 62 19.42 -1.24 -2.23
N ALA A 63 18.10 -1.29 -2.46
CA ALA A 63 17.47 -2.33 -3.25
C ALA A 63 17.88 -2.23 -4.73
N LYS A 64 17.79 -3.34 -5.44
CA LYS A 64 18.16 -3.45 -6.85
C LYS A 64 17.38 -2.44 -7.70
N ASP A 65 16.10 -2.26 -7.40
CA ASP A 65 15.20 -1.46 -8.23
C ASP A 65 15.07 0.00 -7.75
N HIS A 66 15.83 0.39 -6.72
CA HIS A 66 15.87 1.76 -6.22
C HIS A 66 16.42 2.72 -7.29
N GLY A 67 15.64 3.74 -7.63
CA GLY A 67 15.97 4.71 -8.68
C GLY A 67 15.67 4.21 -10.11
N PHE A 68 15.09 3.02 -10.26
CA PHE A 68 14.65 2.47 -11.55
C PHE A 68 13.15 2.23 -11.59
N GLU A 69 12.68 1.12 -11.01
CA GLU A 69 11.24 0.80 -10.95
C GLU A 69 10.62 1.37 -9.67
N VAL A 70 11.43 1.53 -8.61
CA VAL A 70 11.02 2.10 -7.32
C VAL A 70 11.67 3.46 -7.10
N MET A 71 10.85 4.53 -7.11
CA MET A 71 11.31 5.91 -6.93
C MET A 71 11.42 6.36 -5.46
N GLY A 72 10.95 5.54 -4.52
CA GLY A 72 11.00 5.82 -3.09
C GLY A 72 9.75 5.37 -2.36
N LEU A 73 9.92 5.02 -1.08
CA LEU A 73 8.81 4.65 -0.21
C LEU A 73 8.19 5.89 0.45
N ILE A 74 6.88 5.83 0.66
CA ILE A 74 6.11 6.86 1.36
C ILE A 74 5.22 6.21 2.42
N ARG A 75 5.08 6.86 3.58
CA ARG A 75 4.11 6.47 4.60
C ARG A 75 2.76 7.13 4.33
N VAL A 76 1.68 6.36 4.41
CA VAL A 76 0.32 6.88 4.28
C VAL A 76 -0.07 7.66 5.53
N PRO A 77 -0.44 8.95 5.44
CA PRO A 77 -0.93 9.71 6.58
C PRO A 77 -2.38 9.30 6.89
N LEU A 78 -2.62 8.62 8.02
CA LEU A 78 -3.97 8.18 8.40
C LEU A 78 -4.80 9.25 9.13
N TYR A 79 -4.18 10.39 9.46
CA TYR A 79 -4.87 11.51 10.09
C TYR A 79 -5.59 12.41 9.08
N ILE A 80 -6.53 13.21 9.57
CA ILE A 80 -7.15 14.32 8.84
C ILE A 80 -6.80 15.61 9.57
N LEU A 81 -6.19 16.58 8.86
CA LEU A 81 -5.84 17.87 9.44
C LEU A 81 -7.08 18.70 9.77
N ARG A 82 -6.89 19.75 10.59
CA ARG A 82 -8.00 20.63 11.05
C ARG A 82 -8.70 21.38 9.92
N ASP A 83 -8.02 21.61 8.81
CA ASP A 83 -8.62 22.17 7.59
C ASP A 83 -9.63 21.22 6.93
N GLY A 84 -9.70 19.97 7.40
CA GLY A 84 -10.57 18.92 6.91
C GLY A 84 -10.07 18.25 5.63
N VAL A 85 -8.96 18.70 5.04
CA VAL A 85 -8.51 18.32 3.70
C VAL A 85 -7.11 17.71 3.70
N GLY A 86 -6.20 18.20 4.54
CA GLY A 86 -4.85 17.64 4.63
C GLY A 86 -4.80 16.28 5.31
N GLY A 87 -3.71 15.53 5.09
CA GLY A 87 -3.54 14.15 5.54
C GLY A 87 -4.12 13.15 4.55
N LEU A 88 -4.87 12.15 5.04
CA LEU A 88 -5.43 11.08 4.21
C LEU A 88 -6.26 11.56 3.00
N PRO A 89 -7.13 12.59 3.11
CA PRO A 89 -7.94 13.01 1.97
C PRO A 89 -7.08 13.54 0.82
N MET A 90 -6.07 14.36 1.13
CA MET A 90 -5.10 14.83 0.14
C MET A 90 -4.26 13.68 -0.41
N PHE A 91 -3.85 12.72 0.43
CA PHE A 91 -3.11 11.54 -0.01
C PHE A 91 -3.90 10.71 -1.04
N LEU A 92 -5.20 10.49 -0.79
CA LEU A 92 -6.10 9.73 -1.68
C LEU A 92 -6.44 10.46 -3.00
N SER A 93 -6.05 11.72 -3.15
CA SER A 93 -6.17 12.48 -4.41
C SER A 93 -4.94 12.42 -5.32
N ASN A 94 -3.87 11.71 -4.92
CA ASN A 94 -2.75 11.41 -5.81
C ASN A 94 -3.17 10.45 -6.93
N THR A 95 -2.33 10.34 -7.96
CA THR A 95 -2.48 9.32 -9.00
C THR A 95 -1.98 7.97 -8.48
N PHE A 96 -2.86 6.96 -8.48
CA PHE A 96 -2.54 5.59 -8.10
C PHE A 96 -2.52 4.69 -9.33
N ILE A 97 -1.68 3.66 -9.32
CA ILE A 97 -1.63 2.64 -10.37
C ILE A 97 -2.75 1.61 -10.18
N GLY A 98 -3.38 1.20 -11.29
CA GLY A 98 -4.38 0.13 -11.30
C GLY A 98 -5.50 0.37 -10.27
N ASN A 99 -5.68 -0.59 -9.37
CA ASN A 99 -6.64 -0.53 -8.25
C ASN A 99 -5.96 -0.32 -6.89
N ALA A 100 -4.71 0.19 -6.84
CA ALA A 100 -3.95 0.35 -5.60
C ALA A 100 -4.63 1.28 -4.59
N ARG A 101 -5.37 2.29 -5.08
CA ARG A 101 -6.19 3.18 -4.23
C ARG A 101 -7.31 2.41 -3.55
N GLU A 102 -8.03 1.58 -4.29
CA GLU A 102 -9.12 0.74 -3.78
C GLU A 102 -8.59 -0.33 -2.83
N GLN A 103 -7.43 -0.94 -3.13
CA GLN A 103 -6.74 -1.88 -2.24
C GLN A 103 -6.35 -1.21 -0.90
N LEU A 104 -5.81 0.02 -0.93
CA LEU A 104 -5.52 0.78 0.28
C LEU A 104 -6.79 1.03 1.11
N ILE A 105 -7.86 1.51 0.47
CA ILE A 105 -9.15 1.75 1.15
C ILE A 105 -9.70 0.45 1.74
N HIS A 106 -9.65 -0.64 0.98
CA HIS A 106 -10.10 -1.95 1.42
C HIS A 106 -9.30 -2.46 2.62
N ALA A 107 -7.97 -2.27 2.64
CA ALA A 107 -7.13 -2.63 3.78
C ALA A 107 -7.45 -1.81 5.03
N LEU A 108 -7.60 -0.49 4.90
CA LEU A 108 -7.90 0.39 6.03
C LEU A 108 -9.22 0.02 6.71
N ASP A 109 -10.23 -0.35 5.91
CA ASP A 109 -11.53 -0.80 6.40
C ASP A 109 -11.46 -2.22 6.97
N THR A 110 -10.94 -3.19 6.22
CA THR A 110 -10.93 -4.61 6.63
C THR A 110 -10.09 -4.85 7.88
N LEU A 111 -8.95 -4.19 7.98
CA LEU A 111 -8.03 -4.29 9.13
C LEU A 111 -8.38 -3.29 10.25
N GLN A 112 -9.46 -2.51 10.08
CA GLN A 112 -9.95 -1.53 11.07
C GLN A 112 -8.84 -0.58 11.57
N LEU A 113 -7.98 -0.13 10.64
CA LEU A 113 -6.84 0.75 10.95
C LEU A 113 -7.27 2.19 11.24
N MET A 114 -8.51 2.53 10.95
CA MET A 114 -9.14 3.79 11.31
C MET A 114 -10.67 3.66 11.37
N PRO A 115 -11.38 4.58 12.05
CA PRO A 115 -12.85 4.53 12.10
C PRO A 115 -13.47 4.68 10.71
N ALA A 116 -14.46 3.82 10.40
CA ALA A 116 -15.14 3.79 9.10
C ALA A 116 -15.71 5.16 8.69
N GLU A 117 -16.27 5.93 9.62
CA GLU A 117 -16.79 7.28 9.34
C GLU A 117 -15.69 8.25 8.87
N GLN A 118 -14.51 8.18 9.47
CA GLN A 118 -13.37 9.00 9.07
C GLN A 118 -12.84 8.60 7.69
N LEU A 119 -12.77 7.29 7.41
CA LEU A 119 -12.38 6.78 6.09
C LEU A 119 -13.36 7.24 5.00
N GLN A 120 -14.67 7.10 5.24
CA GLN A 120 -15.71 7.57 4.31
C GLN A 120 -15.65 9.07 4.09
N LYS A 121 -15.38 9.86 5.14
CA LYS A 121 -15.17 11.30 5.02
C LYS A 121 -13.95 11.61 4.13
N ALA A 122 -12.83 10.92 4.32
CA ALA A 122 -11.62 11.13 3.52
C ALA A 122 -11.85 10.81 2.03
N ILE A 123 -12.54 9.70 1.73
CA ILE A 123 -12.87 9.30 0.36
C ILE A 123 -13.73 10.36 -0.34
N ARG A 124 -14.80 10.83 0.33
CA ARG A 124 -15.70 11.85 -0.23
C ARG A 124 -14.98 13.17 -0.55
N ILE A 125 -14.01 13.56 0.28
CA ILE A 125 -13.24 14.79 0.08
C ILE A 125 -12.27 14.64 -1.08
N ALA A 126 -11.59 13.49 -1.19
CA ALA A 126 -10.71 13.19 -2.31
C ALA A 126 -11.46 13.22 -3.66
N GLN A 127 -12.68 12.67 -3.71
CA GLN A 127 -13.52 12.62 -4.92
C GLN A 127 -13.96 14.00 -5.43
N LYS A 128 -14.14 14.99 -4.55
CA LYS A 128 -14.59 16.35 -4.93
C LYS A 128 -13.52 17.19 -5.64
N ARG A 129 -12.28 16.69 -5.74
CA ARG A 129 -11.15 17.40 -6.34
C ARG A 129 -10.81 16.93 -7.77
N HIS A 130 -11.51 15.92 -8.27
CA HIS A 130 -11.50 15.53 -9.69
C HIS A 130 -12.69 16.18 -10.41
#